data_AF-A0A0E3P037-F1
#
_entry.id   AF-A0A0E3P037-F1
#
_cell.length_a   1.000
_cell.length_b   1.000
_cell.length_c   1.000
_cell.angle_alpha   90.00
_cell.angle_beta   90.00
_cell.angle_gamma   90.00
#
_symmetry.space_group_name_H-M   'P 1'
#
loop_
_entity.id
_entity.type
_entity.pdbx_description
1 polymer ?
#
loop_
_entity_poly.entity_id
_entity_poly.type
_entity_poly.pdbx_seq_one_letter_code
_entity_poly.pdbx_strand_id
1 'polypeptide(L)'
;MTFDALRPFASKVIEPLADLFIRKGISPDVVSIASLICAFIAGLCFYYSPAARGLVLLAGIFVVLNSVLDALDGAVARKSNKATARGDFLDHVIDRYSDVFIICSIFFAGYVPWQIGVAAIVGVLLTSYLGTQAQALSLGRYYGGIMGRADRLVVIILSAFVNFAYPATIAGFSILGWAVTLIALTSHITAFQRIHYIWNRL
;
A
#
# COMPACT_ATOMS: atom_id res chain seq x y z
N MET A 1 11.10 5.01 -8.54
CA MET A 1 10.28 5.60 -7.46
C MET A 1 11.16 5.83 -6.25
N THR A 2 10.78 6.76 -5.37
CA THR A 2 11.66 7.34 -4.35
C THR A 2 12.21 6.30 -3.36
N PHE A 3 11.43 5.27 -3.04
CA PHE A 3 11.86 4.19 -2.14
C PHE A 3 12.47 2.96 -2.84
N ASP A 4 12.64 2.94 -4.16
CA ASP A 4 13.42 1.89 -4.84
C ASP A 4 14.87 1.85 -4.32
N ALA A 5 15.38 2.99 -3.86
CA ALA A 5 16.70 3.10 -3.22
C ALA A 5 16.81 2.32 -1.90
N LEU A 6 15.69 2.04 -1.21
CA LEU A 6 15.67 1.25 0.03
C LEU A 6 15.48 -0.25 -0.21
N ARG A 7 15.26 -0.67 -1.46
CA ARG A 7 15.07 -2.08 -1.82
C ARG A 7 16.21 -2.99 -1.35
N PRO A 8 17.50 -2.60 -1.40
CA PRO A 8 18.60 -3.42 -0.88
C PRO A 8 18.60 -3.56 0.66
N PHE A 9 17.99 -2.62 1.37
CA PHE A 9 17.85 -2.71 2.83
C PHE A 9 16.67 -3.60 3.20
N ALA A 10 15.53 -3.42 2.52
CA ALA A 10 14.36 -4.25 2.70
C ALA A 10 14.67 -5.74 2.41
N SER A 11 15.46 -6.03 1.37
CA SER A 11 15.82 -7.40 1.01
C SER A 11 16.60 -8.12 2.13
N LYS A 12 17.43 -7.42 2.91
CA LYS A 12 18.13 -8.02 4.07
C LYS A 12 17.19 -8.57 5.14
N VAL A 13 15.98 -8.02 5.26
CA VAL A 13 14.95 -8.50 6.19
C VAL A 13 14.05 -9.54 5.52
N ILE A 14 13.65 -9.29 4.28
CA ILE A 14 12.71 -10.15 3.54
C ILE A 14 13.35 -11.49 3.15
N GLU A 15 14.61 -11.51 2.74
CA GLU A 15 15.25 -12.73 2.23
C GLU A 15 15.37 -13.85 3.27
N PRO A 16 15.83 -13.61 4.51
CA PRO A 16 15.88 -14.65 5.55
C PRO A 16 14.49 -15.15 5.95
N LEU A 17 13.50 -14.25 5.99
CA LEU A 17 12.11 -14.63 6.25
C LEU A 17 11.55 -15.50 5.12
N ALA A 18 11.88 -15.17 3.86
CA ALA A 18 11.47 -15.98 2.72
C ALA A 18 12.06 -17.39 2.81
N ASP A 19 13.34 -17.53 3.17
CA ASP A 19 13.97 -18.83 3.35
C ASP A 19 13.32 -19.64 4.47
N LEU A 20 12.94 -18.99 5.58
CA LEU A 20 12.20 -19.63 6.66
C LEU A 20 10.83 -20.15 6.20
N PHE A 21 10.09 -19.35 5.44
CA PHE A 21 8.75 -19.71 4.96
C PHE A 21 8.82 -20.85 3.94
N ILE A 22 9.81 -20.83 3.06
CA ILE A 22 10.09 -21.92 2.12
C ILE A 22 10.43 -23.21 2.86
N ARG A 23 11.30 -23.15 3.89
CA ARG A 23 11.63 -24.31 4.74
C ARG A 23 10.41 -24.89 5.46
N LYS A 24 9.46 -24.05 5.85
CA LYS A 24 8.19 -24.46 6.48
C LYS A 24 7.12 -24.91 5.46
N GLY A 25 7.41 -24.88 4.16
CA GLY A 25 6.46 -25.30 3.12
C GLY A 25 5.26 -24.37 2.95
N ILE A 26 5.34 -23.13 3.42
CA ILE A 26 4.25 -22.14 3.31
C ILE A 26 4.15 -21.67 1.86
N SER A 27 2.95 -21.71 1.28
CA SER A 27 2.73 -21.25 -0.10
C SER A 27 2.67 -19.72 -0.19
N PRO A 28 3.12 -19.11 -1.32
CA PRO A 28 2.99 -17.67 -1.55
C PRO A 28 1.55 -17.18 -1.38
N ASP A 29 0.57 -17.91 -1.92
CA ASP A 29 -0.84 -17.52 -1.84
C ASP A 29 -1.37 -17.37 -0.39
N VAL A 30 -0.89 -18.22 0.53
CA VAL A 30 -1.22 -18.11 1.96
C VAL A 30 -0.62 -16.84 2.56
N VAL A 31 0.59 -16.48 2.14
CA VAL A 31 1.25 -15.23 2.57
C VAL A 31 0.49 -14.02 2.04
N SER A 32 0.03 -14.04 0.79
CA SER A 32 -0.80 -12.98 0.22
C SER A 32 -2.14 -12.85 0.95
N ILE A 33 -2.84 -13.95 1.25
CA ILE A 33 -4.09 -13.90 2.03
C ILE A 33 -3.84 -13.35 3.44
N ALA A 34 -2.73 -13.73 4.08
CA ALA A 34 -2.36 -13.20 5.38
C ALA A 34 -2.08 -11.68 5.32
N SER A 35 -1.47 -11.18 4.23
CA SER A 35 -1.27 -9.75 4.03
C SER A 35 -2.61 -9.01 3.95
N LEU A 36 -3.60 -9.55 3.21
CA LEU A 36 -4.94 -8.97 3.11
C LEU A 36 -5.64 -8.91 4.48
N ILE A 37 -5.56 -9.98 5.28
CA ILE A 37 -6.13 -10.02 6.62
C ILE A 37 -5.52 -8.93 7.49
N CYS A 38 -4.19 -8.71 7.40
CA CYS A 38 -3.54 -7.62 8.12
C CYS A 38 -4.05 -6.25 7.69
N ALA A 39 -4.25 -6.02 6.38
CA ALA A 39 -4.81 -4.75 5.89
C ALA A 39 -6.26 -4.54 6.36
N PHE A 40 -7.08 -5.59 6.39
CA PHE A 40 -8.43 -5.53 6.91
C PHE A 40 -8.45 -5.17 8.41
N ILE A 41 -7.62 -5.84 9.22
CA ILE A 41 -7.49 -5.53 10.65
C ILE A 41 -6.95 -4.11 10.87
N ALA A 42 -5.98 -3.66 10.07
CA ALA A 42 -5.50 -2.28 10.09
C ALA A 42 -6.64 -1.30 9.81
N GLY A 43 -7.47 -1.57 8.81
CA GLY A 43 -8.68 -0.80 8.48
C GLY A 43 -9.64 -0.73 9.67
N LEU A 44 -9.95 -1.85 10.32
CA LEU A 44 -10.81 -1.84 11.52
C LEU A 44 -10.20 -1.00 12.65
N CYS A 45 -8.90 -1.13 12.88
CA CYS A 45 -8.19 -0.36 13.91
C CYS A 45 -8.23 1.15 13.59
N PHE A 46 -8.00 1.56 12.34
CA PHE A 46 -8.14 2.97 11.94
C PHE A 46 -9.56 3.47 12.13
N TYR A 47 -10.57 2.71 11.70
CA TYR A 47 -11.97 3.12 11.81
C TYR A 47 -12.40 3.41 13.27
N TYR A 48 -12.03 2.53 14.19
CA TYR A 48 -12.38 2.67 15.61
C TYR A 48 -11.39 3.51 16.44
N SER A 49 -10.28 3.96 15.85
CA SER A 49 -9.26 4.72 16.57
C SER A 49 -9.68 6.05 17.20
N PRO A 50 -10.75 6.75 16.75
CA PRO A 50 -11.28 7.88 17.51
C PRO A 50 -11.76 7.50 18.91
N ALA A 51 -12.21 6.26 19.13
CA ALA A 51 -12.66 5.77 20.44
C ALA A 51 -11.49 5.40 21.37
N ALA A 52 -10.36 4.96 20.81
CA ALA A 52 -9.17 4.60 21.58
C ALA A 52 -7.89 4.86 20.78
N ARG A 53 -7.10 5.84 21.23
CA ARG A 53 -5.86 6.27 20.56
C ARG A 53 -4.87 5.14 20.28
N GLY A 54 -4.81 4.13 21.16
CA GLY A 54 -3.95 2.96 20.98
C GLY A 54 -4.25 2.17 19.70
N LEU A 55 -5.47 2.26 19.17
CA LEU A 55 -5.85 1.59 17.93
C LEU A 55 -5.16 2.21 16.70
N VAL A 56 -4.81 3.51 16.71
CA VAL A 56 -4.04 4.11 15.60
C VAL A 56 -2.62 3.54 15.55
N LEU A 57 -2.02 3.26 16.72
CA LEU A 57 -0.73 2.59 16.80
C LEU A 57 -0.83 1.15 16.28
N LEU A 58 -1.86 0.42 16.73
CA LEU A 58 -2.11 -0.95 16.29
C LEU A 58 -2.38 -1.01 14.78
N ALA A 59 -3.12 -0.05 14.24
CA ALA A 59 -3.36 0.08 12.80
C ALA A 59 -2.03 0.23 12.04
N GLY A 60 -1.15 1.15 12.48
CA GLY A 60 0.18 1.32 11.90
C GLY A 60 1.02 0.03 11.92
N ILE A 61 0.99 -0.73 13.01
CA ILE A 61 1.65 -2.05 13.12
C ILE A 61 1.09 -3.04 12.11
N PHE A 62 -0.23 -3.13 11.95
CA PHE A 62 -0.83 -4.03 10.96
C PHE A 62 -0.57 -3.59 9.52
N VAL A 63 -0.43 -2.29 9.23
CA VAL A 63 0.03 -1.83 7.90
C VAL A 63 1.48 -2.23 7.65
N VAL A 64 2.37 -2.17 8.66
CA VAL A 64 3.74 -2.71 8.55
C VAL A 64 3.68 -4.21 8.24
N LEU A 65 2.90 -4.99 9.00
CA LEU A 65 2.77 -6.43 8.76
C LEU A 65 2.22 -6.74 7.36
N ASN A 66 1.19 -6.02 6.91
CA ASN A 66 0.68 -6.13 5.53
C ASN A 66 1.81 -5.90 4.53
N SER A 67 2.55 -4.78 4.63
CA SER A 67 3.64 -4.45 3.69
C SER A 67 4.79 -5.45 3.68
N VAL A 68 5.11 -6.06 4.83
CA VAL A 68 6.16 -7.07 4.95
C VAL A 68 5.71 -8.39 4.34
N LEU A 69 4.47 -8.84 4.62
CA LEU A 69 3.92 -10.07 4.07
C LEU A 69 3.76 -9.98 2.54
N ASP A 70 3.32 -8.83 2.05
CA ASP A 70 3.23 -8.49 0.62
C ASP A 70 4.61 -8.54 -0.07
N ALA A 71 5.65 -7.98 0.54
CA ALA A 71 7.00 -8.14 -0.01
C ALA A 71 7.51 -9.59 0.05
N LEU A 72 7.06 -10.34 1.07
CA LEU A 72 7.47 -11.72 1.33
C LEU A 72 6.84 -12.70 0.35
N ASP A 73 5.57 -12.55 -0.03
CA ASP A 73 4.89 -13.48 -0.94
C ASP A 73 5.61 -13.56 -2.30
N GLY A 74 6.01 -12.43 -2.87
CA GLY A 74 6.73 -12.35 -4.12
C GLY A 74 8.15 -12.86 -3.98
N ALA A 75 8.79 -12.66 -2.83
CA ALA A 75 10.11 -13.23 -2.54
C ALA A 75 10.06 -14.75 -2.44
N VAL A 76 9.07 -15.31 -1.74
CA VAL A 76 8.83 -16.75 -1.61
C VAL A 76 8.51 -17.35 -2.99
N ALA A 77 7.63 -16.71 -3.78
CA ALA A 77 7.26 -17.17 -5.12
C ALA A 77 8.48 -17.24 -6.06
N ARG A 78 9.33 -16.19 -6.07
CA ARG A 78 10.55 -16.16 -6.89
C ARG A 78 11.59 -17.17 -6.44
N LYS A 79 11.91 -17.22 -5.13
CA LYS A 79 12.94 -18.13 -4.59
C LYS A 79 12.54 -19.60 -4.68
N SER A 80 11.26 -19.92 -4.60
CA SER A 80 10.76 -21.30 -4.70
C SER A 80 10.44 -21.76 -6.12
N ASN A 81 10.68 -20.92 -7.15
CA ASN A 81 10.28 -21.18 -8.54
C ASN A 81 8.77 -21.51 -8.69
N LYS A 82 7.93 -20.88 -7.85
CA LYS A 82 6.46 -21.04 -7.85
C LYS A 82 5.72 -19.80 -8.32
N ALA A 83 6.40 -18.89 -9.03
CA ALA A 83 5.75 -17.74 -9.64
C ALA A 83 4.76 -18.21 -10.72
N THR A 84 3.50 -17.80 -10.62
CA THR A 84 2.43 -18.17 -11.57
C THR A 84 1.58 -16.96 -11.95
N ALA A 85 0.92 -17.02 -13.11
CA ALA A 85 -0.04 -15.98 -13.52
C ALA A 85 -1.23 -15.84 -12.55
N ARG A 86 -1.64 -16.94 -11.89
CA ARG A 86 -2.69 -16.92 -10.87
C ARG A 86 -2.23 -16.17 -9.62
N GLY A 87 -0.99 -16.39 -9.18
CA GLY A 87 -0.40 -15.68 -8.05
C GLY A 87 -0.22 -14.19 -8.33
N ASP A 88 0.27 -13.83 -9.52
CA ASP A 88 0.40 -12.43 -9.95
C ASP A 88 -0.97 -11.71 -9.99
N PHE A 89 -2.01 -12.39 -10.47
CA PHE A 89 -3.39 -11.88 -10.39
C PHE A 89 -3.87 -11.72 -8.94
N LEU A 90 -3.59 -12.67 -8.06
CA LEU A 90 -4.02 -12.64 -6.67
C LEU A 90 -3.35 -11.50 -5.88
N ASP A 91 -2.03 -11.39 -5.96
CA ASP A 91 -1.22 -10.26 -5.43
C ASP A 91 -1.86 -8.93 -5.82
N HIS A 92 -2.20 -8.84 -7.11
CA HIS A 92 -2.82 -7.67 -7.66
C HIS A 92 -4.20 -7.34 -7.08
N VAL A 93 -5.08 -8.31 -6.98
CA VAL A 93 -6.39 -8.07 -6.37
C VAL A 93 -6.22 -7.67 -4.89
N ILE A 94 -5.34 -8.36 -4.17
CA ILE A 94 -5.12 -8.15 -2.73
C ILE A 94 -4.53 -6.77 -2.44
N ASP A 95 -3.57 -6.29 -3.24
CA ASP A 95 -3.04 -4.93 -3.16
C ASP A 95 -4.14 -3.88 -3.12
N ARG A 96 -5.12 -4.04 -4.02
CA ARG A 96 -6.18 -3.05 -4.26
C ARG A 96 -7.18 -3.07 -3.12
N TYR A 97 -7.58 -4.25 -2.67
CA TYR A 97 -8.42 -4.38 -1.47
C TYR A 97 -7.70 -3.87 -0.22
N SER A 98 -6.38 -4.09 -0.09
CA SER A 98 -5.59 -3.58 1.03
C SER A 98 -5.58 -2.05 1.07
N ASP A 99 -5.32 -1.41 -0.06
CA ASP A 99 -5.39 0.06 -0.19
C ASP A 99 -6.78 0.59 0.16
N VAL A 100 -7.84 -0.07 -0.33
CA VAL A 100 -9.23 0.30 -0.03
C VAL A 100 -9.51 0.19 1.47
N PHE A 101 -9.21 -0.93 2.12
CA PHE A 101 -9.46 -1.12 3.55
C PHE A 101 -8.73 -0.09 4.41
N ILE A 102 -7.46 0.20 4.08
CA ILE A 102 -6.65 1.14 4.86
C ILE A 102 -7.17 2.57 4.66
N ILE A 103 -7.27 3.05 3.43
CA ILE A 103 -7.58 4.46 3.14
C ILE A 103 -9.04 4.79 3.50
N CYS A 104 -9.98 3.91 3.15
CA CYS A 104 -11.40 4.14 3.44
C CYS A 104 -11.66 4.25 4.93
N SER A 105 -11.08 3.36 5.73
CA SER A 105 -11.24 3.43 7.17
C SER A 105 -10.66 4.69 7.80
N ILE A 106 -9.56 5.24 7.27
CA ILE A 106 -9.00 6.49 7.77
C ILE A 106 -9.97 7.67 7.56
N PHE A 107 -10.55 7.82 6.38
CA PHE A 107 -11.49 8.93 6.17
C PHE A 107 -12.87 8.68 6.78
N PHE A 108 -13.32 7.42 6.88
CA PHE A 108 -14.55 7.09 7.62
C PHE A 108 -14.41 7.29 9.13
N ALA A 109 -13.19 7.18 9.68
CA ALA A 109 -12.90 7.58 11.06
C ALA A 109 -12.94 9.11 11.28
N GLY A 110 -13.10 9.91 10.22
CA GLY A 110 -13.15 11.36 10.32
C GLY A 110 -11.78 12.06 10.34
N TYR A 111 -10.68 11.37 10.00
CA TYR A 111 -9.36 12.00 9.94
C TYR A 111 -9.22 13.04 8.81
N VAL A 112 -10.07 12.94 7.79
CA VAL A 112 -10.14 13.87 6.66
C VAL A 112 -11.57 13.87 6.10
N PRO A 113 -12.07 14.98 5.52
CA PRO A 113 -13.35 14.99 4.81
C PRO A 113 -13.47 13.88 3.77
N TRP A 114 -14.65 13.28 3.66
CA TRP A 114 -14.88 12.13 2.78
C TRP A 114 -14.55 12.42 1.31
N GLN A 115 -14.68 13.66 0.86
CA GLN A 115 -14.33 14.08 -0.50
C GLN A 115 -12.83 13.89 -0.79
N ILE A 116 -11.96 14.24 0.17
CA ILE A 116 -10.52 14.05 0.04
C ILE A 116 -10.19 12.56 0.15
N GLY A 117 -10.87 11.83 1.02
CA GLY A 117 -10.74 10.38 1.13
C GLY A 117 -11.10 9.64 -0.16
N VAL A 118 -12.22 10.02 -0.79
CA VAL A 118 -12.65 9.50 -2.10
C VAL A 118 -11.64 9.88 -3.18
N ALA A 119 -11.16 11.14 -3.21
CA ALA A 119 -10.10 11.53 -4.13
C ALA A 119 -8.83 10.67 -3.92
N ALA A 120 -8.44 10.39 -2.68
CA ALA A 120 -7.30 9.53 -2.38
C ALA A 120 -7.46 8.13 -2.99
N ILE A 121 -8.58 7.45 -2.73
CA ILE A 121 -8.78 6.08 -3.22
C ILE A 121 -8.94 6.03 -4.74
N VAL A 122 -9.63 7.01 -5.35
CA VAL A 122 -9.75 7.13 -6.81
C VAL A 122 -8.38 7.29 -7.44
N GLY A 123 -7.55 8.21 -6.92
CA GLY A 123 -6.19 8.41 -7.40
C GLY A 123 -5.34 7.13 -7.29
N VAL A 124 -5.37 6.47 -6.12
CA VAL A 124 -4.61 5.23 -5.89
C VAL A 124 -5.02 4.11 -6.84
N LEU A 125 -6.33 3.89 -7.03
CA LEU A 125 -6.82 2.87 -7.95
C LEU A 125 -6.51 3.22 -9.41
N LEU A 126 -6.61 4.50 -9.79
CA LEU A 126 -6.30 4.97 -11.14
C LEU A 126 -4.82 4.77 -11.47
N THR A 127 -3.90 5.06 -10.53
CA THR A 127 -2.47 4.78 -10.75
C THR A 127 -2.24 3.29 -11.03
N SER A 128 -2.84 2.40 -10.23
CA SER A 128 -2.72 0.95 -10.41
C SER A 128 -3.27 0.49 -11.75
N TYR A 129 -4.47 0.97 -12.12
CA TYR A 129 -5.12 0.67 -13.39
C TYR A 129 -4.26 1.11 -14.58
N LEU A 130 -3.75 2.34 -14.58
CA LEU A 130 -2.92 2.85 -15.69
C LEU A 130 -1.62 2.06 -15.85
N GLY A 131 -1.04 1.57 -14.75
CA GLY A 131 0.12 0.68 -14.80
C GLY A 131 -0.18 -0.63 -15.52
N THR A 132 -1.34 -1.25 -15.24
CA THR A 132 -1.79 -2.47 -15.93
C THR A 132 -2.30 -2.19 -17.35
N GLN A 133 -2.84 -1.00 -17.61
CA GLN A 133 -3.32 -0.60 -18.92
C GLN A 133 -2.15 -0.44 -19.91
N ALA A 134 -1.01 0.10 -19.45
CA ALA A 134 0.22 0.12 -20.25
C ALA A 134 0.64 -1.30 -20.68
N GLN A 135 0.52 -2.28 -19.77
CA GLN A 135 0.82 -3.68 -20.07
C GLN A 135 -0.16 -4.28 -21.08
N ALA A 136 -1.46 -3.96 -20.97
CA ALA A 136 -2.49 -4.40 -21.94
C ALA A 136 -2.26 -3.82 -23.35
N LEU A 137 -1.62 -2.65 -23.45
CA LEU A 137 -1.22 -2.01 -24.71
C LEU A 137 0.16 -2.45 -25.22
N SER A 138 0.73 -3.55 -24.68
CA SER A 138 2.05 -4.07 -25.05
C SER A 138 3.24 -3.12 -24.79
N LEU A 139 3.06 -2.09 -23.96
CA LEU A 139 4.14 -1.17 -23.55
C LEU A 139 4.93 -1.68 -22.33
N GLY A 140 4.59 -2.88 -21.85
CA GLY A 140 5.04 -3.40 -20.57
C GLY A 140 4.38 -2.69 -19.38
N ARG A 141 4.58 -3.24 -18.18
CA ARG A 141 4.01 -2.62 -16.98
C ARG A 141 4.81 -1.39 -16.58
N TYR A 142 4.11 -0.25 -16.48
CA TYR A 142 4.73 1.00 -16.12
C TYR A 142 4.52 1.33 -14.64
N TYR A 143 5.63 1.34 -13.90
CA TYR A 143 5.65 1.66 -12.47
C TYR A 143 6.06 3.11 -12.18
N GLY A 144 6.40 3.92 -13.19
CA GLY A 144 6.85 5.30 -12.99
C GLY A 144 5.79 6.21 -12.35
N GLY A 145 6.25 7.33 -11.80
CA GLY A 145 5.41 8.25 -11.02
C GLY A 145 6.18 8.87 -9.84
N ILE A 146 5.61 9.93 -9.27
CA ILE A 146 6.18 10.55 -8.06
C ILE A 146 5.89 9.76 -6.78
N MET A 147 4.82 8.96 -6.76
CA MET A 147 4.46 8.15 -5.59
C MET A 147 4.00 6.76 -6.01
N GLY A 148 4.74 5.75 -5.55
CA GLY A 148 4.40 4.34 -5.67
C GLY A 148 3.52 3.82 -4.54
N ARG A 149 3.20 2.52 -4.61
CA ARG A 149 2.48 1.83 -3.53
C ARG A 149 3.31 1.75 -2.24
N ALA A 150 4.57 1.32 -2.34
CA ALA A 150 5.47 1.28 -1.18
C ALA A 150 5.60 2.65 -0.51
N ASP A 151 5.78 3.71 -1.31
CA ASP A 151 5.87 5.09 -0.84
C ASP A 151 4.63 5.51 -0.04
N ARG A 152 3.44 5.19 -0.56
CA ARG A 152 2.17 5.46 0.12
C ARG A 152 2.05 4.72 1.44
N LEU A 153 2.37 3.41 1.47
CA LEU A 153 2.30 2.62 2.70
C LEU A 153 3.25 3.17 3.77
N VAL A 154 4.47 3.57 3.38
CA VAL A 154 5.41 4.22 4.30
C VAL A 154 4.84 5.52 4.87
N VAL A 155 4.22 6.37 4.03
CA VAL A 155 3.57 7.61 4.48
C VAL A 155 2.45 7.31 5.49
N ILE A 156 1.61 6.30 5.25
CA ILE A 156 0.56 5.88 6.18
C ILE A 156 1.14 5.35 7.49
N ILE A 157 2.16 4.48 7.41
CA ILE A 157 2.83 3.91 8.58
C ILE A 157 3.43 5.00 9.46
N LEU A 158 4.24 5.89 8.87
CA LEU A 158 4.89 6.98 9.60
C LEU A 158 3.86 7.92 10.19
N SER A 159 2.85 8.32 9.43
CA SER A 159 1.81 9.21 9.93
C SER A 159 0.97 8.58 11.04
N ALA A 160 0.71 7.27 11.01
CA ALA A 160 0.03 6.56 12.10
C ALA A 160 0.86 6.61 13.40
N PHE A 161 2.16 6.29 13.34
CA PHE A 161 3.05 6.35 14.51
C PHE A 161 3.21 7.77 15.04
N VAL A 162 3.39 8.76 14.16
CA VAL A 162 3.54 10.15 14.58
C VAL A 162 2.21 10.68 15.13
N ASN A 163 1.07 10.32 14.54
CA ASN A 163 -0.25 10.68 15.07
C ASN A 163 -0.51 10.03 16.44
N PHE A 164 -0.01 8.81 16.65
CA PHE A 164 -0.01 8.19 17.98
C PHE A 164 0.87 8.95 18.96
N ALA A 165 2.07 9.38 18.60
CA ALA A 165 2.98 10.08 19.51
C ALA A 165 2.56 11.53 19.78
N TYR A 166 2.12 12.23 18.74
CA TYR A 166 1.77 13.64 18.73
C TYR A 166 0.40 13.84 18.09
N PRO A 167 -0.69 13.82 18.88
CA PRO A 167 -2.07 13.81 18.41
C PRO A 167 -2.57 15.25 18.17
N ALA A 168 -1.72 16.07 17.55
CA ALA A 168 -2.04 17.46 17.27
C ALA A 168 -2.72 17.60 15.92
N THR A 169 -3.57 18.62 15.81
CA THR A 169 -4.15 19.06 14.54
C THR A 169 -3.38 20.27 14.03
N ILE A 170 -3.09 20.28 12.73
CA ILE A 170 -2.43 21.37 12.02
C ILE A 170 -3.40 21.83 10.95
N ALA A 171 -3.84 23.09 11.01
CA ALA A 171 -4.81 23.68 10.08
C ALA A 171 -6.06 22.80 9.86
N GLY A 172 -6.58 22.21 10.95
CA GLY A 172 -7.83 21.43 10.95
C GLY A 172 -7.67 19.93 10.68
N PHE A 173 -6.51 19.45 10.23
CA PHE A 173 -6.27 18.02 10.02
C PHE A 173 -5.21 17.45 10.96
N SER A 174 -5.39 16.19 11.35
CA SER A 174 -4.35 15.40 12.01
C SER A 174 -3.19 15.12 11.04
N ILE A 175 -2.06 14.66 11.57
CA ILE A 175 -0.91 14.24 10.74
C ILE A 175 -1.31 13.10 9.78
N LEU A 176 -2.16 12.18 10.24
CA LEU A 176 -2.72 11.12 9.40
C LEU A 176 -3.67 11.66 8.31
N GLY A 177 -4.45 12.70 8.62
CA GLY A 177 -5.30 13.39 7.64
C GLY A 177 -4.49 14.11 6.56
N TRP A 178 -3.38 14.75 6.95
CA TRP A 178 -2.43 15.33 6.00
C TRP A 178 -1.75 14.30 5.12
N ALA A 179 -1.42 13.12 5.68
CA ALA A 179 -0.91 12.01 4.89
C ALA A 179 -1.88 11.54 3.81
N VAL A 180 -3.17 11.38 4.13
CA VAL A 180 -4.20 11.04 3.13
C VAL A 180 -4.36 12.15 2.08
N THR A 181 -4.31 13.41 2.49
CA THR A 181 -4.37 14.56 1.57
C THR A 181 -3.19 14.56 0.60
N LEU A 182 -1.98 14.31 1.11
CA LEU A 182 -0.78 14.17 0.30
C LEU A 182 -0.94 13.03 -0.72
N ILE A 183 -1.41 11.86 -0.27
CA ILE A 183 -1.65 10.69 -1.13
C ILE A 183 -2.67 11.01 -2.23
N ALA A 184 -3.74 11.75 -1.92
CA ALA A 184 -4.73 12.16 -2.92
C ALA A 184 -4.10 13.00 -4.03
N LEU A 185 -3.30 14.01 -3.67
CA LEU A 185 -2.64 14.88 -4.63
C LEU A 185 -1.60 14.12 -5.46
N THR A 186 -0.70 13.38 -4.80
CA THR A 186 0.42 12.72 -5.48
C THR A 186 -0.03 11.55 -6.35
N SER A 187 -1.10 10.85 -5.98
CA SER A 187 -1.65 9.76 -6.80
C SER A 187 -2.27 10.29 -8.08
N HIS A 188 -2.95 11.44 -8.05
CA HIS A 188 -3.47 12.06 -9.27
C HIS A 188 -2.36 12.60 -10.17
N ILE A 189 -1.34 13.25 -9.60
CA ILE A 189 -0.15 13.67 -10.38
C ILE A 189 0.49 12.45 -11.04
N THR A 190 0.66 11.35 -10.29
CA THR A 190 1.18 10.09 -10.84
C THR A 190 0.29 9.53 -11.94
N ALA A 191 -1.04 9.58 -11.79
CA ALA A 191 -1.97 9.14 -12.82
C ALA A 191 -1.79 9.96 -14.11
N PHE A 192 -1.72 11.29 -14.03
CA PHE A 192 -1.45 12.14 -15.19
C PHE A 192 -0.10 11.84 -15.85
N GLN A 193 0.95 11.60 -15.05
CA GLN A 193 2.26 11.20 -15.57
C GLN A 193 2.20 9.87 -16.34
N ARG A 194 1.43 8.90 -15.83
CA ARG A 194 1.24 7.60 -16.51
C ARG A 194 0.42 7.76 -17.78
N ILE A 195 -0.63 8.57 -17.77
CA ILE A 195 -1.43 8.89 -18.98
C ILE A 195 -0.52 9.50 -20.05
N HIS A 196 0.25 10.54 -19.70
CA HIS A 196 1.15 11.20 -20.64
C HIS A 196 2.21 10.24 -21.20
N TYR A 197 2.80 9.40 -20.34
CA TYR A 197 3.77 8.39 -20.76
C TYR A 197 3.18 7.40 -21.77
N ILE A 198 1.98 6.88 -21.49
CA ILE A 198 1.29 5.92 -22.38
C ILE A 198 0.94 6.61 -23.70
N TRP A 199 0.33 7.80 -23.64
CA TRP A 199 -0.11 8.54 -24.82
C TRP A 199 1.02 8.81 -25.81
N ASN A 200 2.20 9.20 -25.33
CA ASN A 200 3.34 9.51 -26.20
C ASN A 200 4.03 8.26 -26.81
N ARG A 201 3.62 7.05 -26.41
CA ARG A 201 4.22 5.79 -26.86
C ARG A 201 3.26 4.91 -27.66
N LEU A 202 2.03 5.37 -27.84
CA LEU A 202 1.07 4.81 -28.81
C LEU A 202 1.35 5.42 -30.18
#